data_AF-A0A538A297-F1
#
_entry.id   AF-A0A538A297-F1
#
_cell.length_a   1.000
_cell.length_b   1.000
_cell.length_c   1.000
_cell.angle_alpha   90.00
_cell.angle_beta   90.00
_cell.angle_gamma   90.00
#
_symmetry.space_group_name_H-M   'P 1'
#
loop_
_entity.id
_entity.type
_entity.pdbx_description
1 polymer ?
#
loop_
_entity_poly.entity_id
_entity_poly.type
_entity_poly.pdbx_seq_one_letter_code
_entity_poly.pdbx_strand_id
1 'polypeptide(L)' 'MGEGSVREDELTPREQEVVKLVAEAHTNREIAEILHLSEKTVENHRSNAMKKLGMRDRVELVRYAIRKGLIEP' A
#
# COMPACT_ATOMS: atom_id res chain seq x y z
N MET A 1 -20.08 10.56 12.93
CA MET A 1 -19.99 10.18 11.51
C MET A 1 -18.52 10.24 11.11
N GLY A 2 -17.98 9.14 10.65
CA GLY A 2 -16.58 8.93 10.30
C GLY A 2 -16.51 7.58 9.61
N GLU A 3 -17.13 7.54 8.44
CA GLU A 3 -17.33 6.37 7.59
C GLU A 3 -15.97 5.82 7.11
N GLY A 4 -15.83 4.50 7.08
CA GLY A 4 -14.69 3.86 6.43
C GLY A 4 -14.23 2.54 7.06
N SER A 5 -15.15 1.62 7.33
CA SER A 5 -14.82 0.19 7.40
C SER A 5 -14.42 -0.28 6.00
N VAL A 6 -13.22 0.05 5.54
CA VAL A 6 -12.63 -0.52 4.32
C VAL A 6 -12.22 -1.94 4.67
N ARG A 7 -13.19 -2.84 4.52
CA ARG A 7 -13.13 -4.30 4.44
C ARG A 7 -11.69 -4.79 4.24
N GLU A 8 -11.09 -5.22 5.33
CA GLU A 8 -9.64 -5.37 5.52
C GLU A 8 -9.05 -6.65 4.88
N ASP A 9 -9.82 -7.34 4.02
CA ASP A 9 -9.59 -8.73 3.60
C ASP A 9 -9.36 -8.95 2.09
N GLU A 10 -9.37 -7.90 1.25
CA GLU A 10 -9.26 -8.10 -0.22
C GLU A 10 -7.83 -8.03 -0.77
N LEU A 11 -6.87 -7.55 0.01
CA LEU A 11 -5.48 -7.44 -0.42
C LEU A 11 -4.72 -8.73 -0.13
N THR A 12 -4.01 -9.21 -1.15
CA THR A 12 -3.06 -10.30 -0.97
C THR A 12 -1.88 -9.85 -0.09
N PRO A 13 -1.19 -10.78 0.60
CA PRO A 13 -0.04 -10.44 1.43
C PRO A 13 1.02 -9.60 0.69
N ARG A 14 1.29 -9.89 -0.59
CA ARG A 14 2.17 -9.08 -1.45
C ARG A 14 1.70 -7.64 -1.61
N GLU A 15 0.40 -7.45 -1.85
CA GLU A 15 -0.17 -6.10 -2.01
C GLU A 15 -0.10 -5.33 -0.70
N GLN A 16 -0.35 -6.00 0.43
CA GLN A 16 -0.26 -5.39 1.75
C GLN A 16 1.18 -4.99 2.09
N GLU A 17 2.18 -5.82 1.78
CA GLU A 17 3.59 -5.48 1.93
C GLU A 17 3.99 -4.25 1.09
N VAL A 18 3.58 -4.20 -0.18
CA VAL A 18 3.82 -3.02 -1.03
C VAL A 18 3.16 -1.78 -0.43
N VAL A 19 1.91 -1.87 0.01
CA VAL A 19 1.18 -0.76 0.63
C VAL A 19 1.89 -0.25 1.88
N LYS A 20 2.35 -1.17 2.73
CA LYS A 20 3.08 -0.85 3.96
C LYS A 20 4.36 -0.09 3.65
N LEU A 21 5.20 -0.62 2.75
CA LEU A 21 6.48 0.00 2.42
C LEU A 21 6.31 1.35 1.72
N VAL A 22 5.31 1.50 0.83
CA VAL A 22 4.99 2.82 0.23
C VAL A 22 4.59 3.83 1.30
N ALA A 23 3.89 3.37 2.33
CA ALA A 23 3.47 4.22 3.43
C ALA A 23 4.63 4.61 4.35
N GLU A 24 5.59 3.72 4.59
CA GLU A 24 6.88 3.98 5.28
C GLU A 24 7.80 4.93 4.49
N ALA A 25 7.29 5.53 3.41
CA ALA A 25 7.98 6.43 2.51
C ALA A 25 9.11 5.79 1.67
N HIS A 26 9.17 4.47 1.58
CA HIS A 26 10.09 3.80 0.65
C HIS A 26 9.74 4.10 -0.81
N THR A 27 10.79 4.22 -1.62
CA THR A 27 10.67 4.35 -3.07
C THR A 27 10.31 3.02 -3.72
N ASN A 28 9.69 3.04 -4.90
CA ASN A 28 9.37 1.82 -5.65
C ASN A 28 10.60 0.93 -5.86
N ARG A 29 11.79 1.53 -5.93
CA ARG A 29 13.08 0.84 -6.03
C ARG A 29 13.45 0.10 -4.75
N GLU A 30 13.37 0.75 -3.59
CA GLU A 30 13.61 0.08 -2.31
C GLU A 30 12.62 -1.07 -2.08
N ILE A 31 11.34 -0.85 -2.40
CA ILE A 31 10.30 -1.88 -2.31
C ILE A 31 10.62 -3.07 -3.22
N ALA A 32 11.10 -2.78 -4.42
CA ALA A 32 11.55 -3.79 -5.38
C ALA A 32 12.72 -4.61 -4.81
N GLU A 33 13.69 -3.96 -4.16
CA GLU A 33 14.81 -4.67 -3.53
C GLU A 33 14.36 -5.51 -2.32
N ILE A 34 13.51 -4.95 -1.44
CA ILE A 34 13.01 -5.63 -0.24
C ILE A 34 12.16 -6.86 -0.61
N LEU A 35 11.30 -6.75 -1.62
CA LEU A 35 10.43 -7.82 -2.06
C LEU A 35 11.05 -8.73 -3.13
N HIS A 36 12.30 -8.45 -3.53
CA HIS A 36 12.98 -9.12 -4.65
C HIS A 36 12.15 -9.10 -5.95
N LEU A 37 11.50 -7.97 -6.23
CA LEU A 37 10.67 -7.72 -7.40
C LEU A 37 11.29 -6.63 -8.28
N SER A 38 10.84 -6.51 -9.53
CA SER A 38 11.16 -5.34 -10.35
C SER A 38 10.31 -4.13 -9.96
N GLU A 39 10.83 -2.92 -10.13
CA GLU A 39 10.08 -1.67 -9.92
C GLU A 39 8.75 -1.65 -10.67
N LYS A 40 8.74 -2.18 -11.91
CA LYS A 40 7.53 -2.34 -12.72
C LYS A 40 6.50 -3.27 -12.08
N THR A 41 6.95 -4.34 -11.43
CA THR A 41 6.09 -5.30 -10.72
C THR A 41 5.52 -4.67 -9.45
N VAL A 42 6.34 -3.90 -8.71
CA VAL A 42 5.87 -3.11 -7.57
C VAL A 42 4.81 -2.09 -7.99
N GLU A 43 5.02 -1.39 -9.10
CA GLU A 43 4.05 -0.43 -9.63
C GLU A 43 2.72 -1.10 -10.02
N ASN A 44 2.79 -2.31 -10.61
CA ASN A 44 1.61 -3.13 -10.89
C ASN A 44 0.90 -3.60 -9.60
N HIS A 45 1.64 -4.10 -8.61
CA HIS A 45 1.06 -4.51 -7.32
C HIS A 45 0.43 -3.33 -6.59
N ARG A 46 1.10 -2.19 -6.56
CA ARG A 46 0.57 -0.94 -5.99
C ARG A 46 -0.70 -0.51 -6.72
N SER A 47 -0.71 -0.54 -8.06
CA SER A 47 -1.88 -0.16 -8.85
C SER A 47 -3.06 -1.11 -8.61
N ASN A 48 -2.83 -2.42 -8.52
CA ASN A 48 -3.86 -3.40 -8.19
C ASN A 48 -4.36 -3.22 -6.76
N ALA A 49 -3.46 -3.01 -5.80
CA ALA A 49 -3.78 -2.73 -4.41
C ALA A 49 -4.63 -1.47 -4.27
N MET A 50 -4.22 -0.37 -4.93
CA MET A 50 -4.97 0.88 -4.98
C MET A 50 -6.33 0.70 -5.64
N LYS A 51 -6.43 -0.07 -6.74
CA LYS A 51 -7.71 -0.40 -7.37
C LYS A 51 -8.66 -1.15 -6.44
N LYS A 52 -8.16 -2.16 -5.72
CA LYS A 52 -8.94 -2.94 -4.76
C LYS A 52 -9.37 -2.10 -3.56
N LEU A 53 -8.48 -1.26 -3.05
CA LEU A 53 -8.76 -0.32 -1.96
C LEU A 53 -9.62 0.87 -2.39
N GLY A 54 -9.81 1.08 -3.70
CA GLY A 54 -10.47 2.26 -4.23
C GLY A 54 -9.68 3.57 -4.05
N MET A 55 -8.38 3.48 -3.78
CA MET A 55 -7.51 4.64 -3.55
C MET A 55 -6.97 5.18 -4.87
N ARG A 56 -6.87 6.49 -4.99
CA ARG A 56 -6.37 7.16 -6.20
C ARG A 56 -4.97 7.71 -6.04
N ASP A 57 -4.56 7.99 -4.81
CA ASP A 57 -3.30 8.69 -4.55
C ASP A 57 -2.43 8.01 -3.49
N ARG A 58 -1.10 8.20 -3.64
CA ARG A 58 -0.11 7.82 -2.63
C ARG A 58 -0.44 8.42 -1.27
N VAL A 59 -1.00 9.63 -1.24
CA VAL A 59 -1.39 10.32 0.00
C VAL A 59 -2.54 9.61 0.71
N GLU A 60 -3.53 9.10 -0.03
CA GLU A 60 -4.61 8.30 0.55
C GLU A 60 -4.08 6.99 1.11
N LEU A 61 -3.13 6.38 0.41
CA LEU A 61 -2.48 5.13 0.82
C LEU A 61 -1.63 5.30 2.09
N VAL A 62 -0.85 6.38 2.19
CA VAL A 62 -0.12 6.76 3.42
C VAL A 62 -1.10 7.04 4.56
N ARG A 63 -2.14 7.85 4.32
CA ARG A 63 -3.18 8.11 5.32
C ARG A 63 -3.87 6.83 5.78
N TYR A 64 -4.11 5.89 4.88
CA TYR A 64 -4.69 4.60 5.21
C TYR A 64 -3.77 3.76 6.09
N ALA A 65 -2.48 3.68 5.76
CA ALA A 65 -1.52 2.92 6.56
C ALA A 65 -1.35 3.49 7.97
N ILE A 66 -1.32 4.83 8.12
CA ILE A 66 -1.33 5.49 9.43
C ILE A 66 -2.63 5.17 10.17
N ARG A 67 -3.78 5.26 9.50
CA ARG A 67 -5.10 4.98 10.11
C ARG A 67 -5.24 3.51 10.54
N LYS A 68 -4.60 2.58 9.83
CA LYS A 68 -4.57 1.14 10.13
C LYS A 68 -3.51 0.79 11.20
N GLY A 69 -2.63 1.73 11.58
CA GLY A 69 -1.49 1.44 12.46
C GLY A 69 -0.45 0.50 11.83
N LEU A 70 -0.40 0.43 10.50
CA LEU A 70 0.62 -0.35 9.77
C LEU A 70 2.00 0.30 9.84
N ILE A 71 2.02 1.61 10.07
CA ILE A 71 3.21 2.43 10.22
C ILE A 71 3.01 3.32 11.45
N GLU A 72 4.06 3.46 12.26
CA GLU A 72 4.11 4.42 13.35
C GLU A 72 4.71 5.74 12.83
N PRO A 73 4.17 6.91 13.24
CA PRO A 73 4.63 8.23 12.80
C PRO A 73 6.03 8.58 13.27
#